data_AF-A0A327J2J9-F1
#
_entry.id   AF-A0A327J2J9-F1
#
_cell.length_a   1.000
_cell.length_b   1.000
_cell.length_c   1.000
_cell.angle_alpha   90.00
_cell.angle_beta   90.00
_cell.angle_gamma   90.00
#
_symmetry.space_group_name_H-M   'P 1'
#
loop_
_entity.id
_entity.type
_entity.pdbx_description
1 polymer ?
#
loop_
_entity_poly.entity_id
_entity_poly.type
_entity_poly.pdbx_seq_one_letter_code
_entity_poly.pdbx_strand_id
1 'polypeptide(L)'
;MSYTANRYENMIREYILDQQSDSYNSRNVNFQRYNNLKVYMEPSKIKEPHFWVRIGISEACFLILDGTLLSGSIGMDTKFIPKWLNKTGVRDELMQTWEDAQKVNYDEVSKPE
;
A
#
# COMPACT_ATOMS: atom_id res chain seq x y z
N MET A 1 -7.64 -4.22 13.71
CA MET A 1 -8.11 -4.87 12.46
C MET A 1 -7.36 -4.31 11.28
N SER A 2 -7.03 -5.13 10.28
CA SER A 2 -6.41 -4.68 9.03
C SER A 2 -7.48 -4.47 7.96
N TYR A 3 -7.59 -3.25 7.44
CA TYR A 3 -8.50 -2.96 6.33
C TYR A 3 -7.79 -3.33 5.01
N THR A 4 -8.24 -4.41 4.35
CA THR A 4 -7.60 -4.91 3.12
C THR A 4 -8.25 -4.30 1.89
N ALA A 5 -7.45 -3.77 0.98
CA ALA A 5 -7.95 -3.06 -0.19
C ALA A 5 -7.42 -3.67 -1.50
N ASN A 6 -8.12 -4.69 -1.97
CA ASN A 6 -7.80 -5.44 -3.21
C ASN A 6 -7.59 -4.55 -4.43
N ARG A 7 -8.25 -3.38 -4.48
CA ARG A 7 -8.06 -2.39 -5.56
C ARG A 7 -6.63 -1.86 -5.60
N TYR A 8 -6.07 -1.46 -4.45
CA TYR A 8 -4.70 -0.94 -4.37
C TYR A 8 -3.67 -2.02 -4.70
N GLU A 9 -3.96 -3.27 -4.36
CA GLU A 9 -3.10 -4.39 -4.72
C GLU A 9 -2.90 -4.51 -6.23
N ASN A 10 -4.00 -4.43 -6.99
CA ASN A 10 -3.95 -4.47 -8.45
C ASN A 10 -3.23 -3.23 -9.02
N MET A 11 -3.56 -2.04 -8.52
CA MET A 11 -2.95 -0.78 -9.00
C MET A 11 -1.44 -0.72 -8.77
N ILE A 12 -0.96 -1.15 -7.60
CA ILE A 12 0.48 -1.21 -7.30
C ILE A 12 1.16 -2.27 -8.16
N ARG A 13 0.54 -3.45 -8.31
CA ARG A 13 1.06 -4.53 -9.16
C ARG A 13 1.27 -4.05 -10.59
N GLU A 14 0.23 -3.50 -11.20
CA GLU A 14 0.28 -2.99 -12.57
C GLU A 14 1.35 -1.90 -12.71
N TYR A 15 1.45 -0.99 -11.74
CA TYR A 15 2.46 0.06 -11.77
C TYR A 15 3.89 -0.48 -11.69
N ILE A 16 4.18 -1.41 -10.78
CA ILE A 16 5.53 -1.97 -10.65
C ILE A 16 5.92 -2.71 -11.93
N LEU A 17 4.99 -3.48 -12.52
CA LEU A 17 5.23 -4.20 -13.77
C LEU A 17 5.50 -3.25 -14.94
N ASP A 18 4.72 -2.18 -15.06
CA ASP A 18 4.92 -1.13 -16.06
C ASP A 18 6.31 -0.50 -15.93
N GLN A 19 6.69 -0.06 -14.73
CA GLN A 19 8.01 0.53 -14.45
C GLN A 19 9.18 -0.43 -14.70
N GLN A 20 8.99 -1.74 -14.52
CA GLN A 20 10.01 -2.75 -14.80
C GLN A 20 10.09 -3.09 -16.30
N SER A 21 8.97 -3.03 -17.02
CA SER A 21 8.91 -3.27 -18.46
C SER A 21 9.58 -2.16 -19.28
N ASP A 22 9.51 -0.92 -18.82
CA ASP A 22 10.14 0.25 -19.45
C ASP A 22 11.67 0.31 -19.19
N SER A 23 12.15 -0.39 -18.16
CA SER A 23 13.59 -0.52 -17.94
C SER A 23 14.22 -1.36 -19.06
N TYR A 24 15.39 -0.95 -19.56
CA TYR A 24 16.18 -1.65 -20.60
C TYR A 24 16.46 -3.15 -20.33
N ASN A 25 16.06 -3.67 -19.17
CA ASN A 25 16.23 -5.05 -18.69
C ASN A 25 14.91 -5.85 -18.59
N SER A 26 13.94 -5.54 -19.45
CA SER A 26 12.59 -6.14 -19.51
C SER A 26 12.53 -7.67 -19.64
N ARG A 27 13.66 -8.34 -19.92
CA ARG A 27 13.74 -9.81 -20.07
C ARG A 27 13.58 -10.61 -18.77
N ASN A 28 13.59 -9.98 -17.58
CA ASN A 28 13.57 -10.69 -16.28
C ASN A 28 12.45 -10.26 -15.33
N VAL A 29 11.33 -9.70 -15.82
CA VAL A 29 10.21 -9.31 -14.96
C VAL A 29 9.55 -10.56 -14.37
N ASN A 30 9.72 -10.79 -13.07
CA ASN A 30 9.09 -11.92 -12.36
C ASN A 30 7.67 -11.56 -11.93
N PHE A 31 6.71 -11.77 -12.81
CA PHE A 31 5.28 -11.53 -12.57
C PHE A 31 4.73 -12.29 -11.36
N GLN A 32 5.16 -13.54 -11.17
CA GLN A 32 4.65 -14.42 -10.11
C GLN A 32 4.94 -13.87 -8.70
N ARG A 33 6.01 -13.08 -8.54
CA ARG A 33 6.38 -12.46 -7.27
C ARG A 33 5.29 -11.55 -6.70
N TYR A 34 4.47 -10.95 -7.55
CA TYR A 34 3.43 -9.98 -7.13
C TYR A 34 2.03 -10.61 -7.01
N ASN A 35 1.90 -11.93 -7.20
CA ASN A 35 0.61 -12.63 -7.08
C ASN A 35 0.05 -12.60 -5.66
N ASN A 36 0.91 -12.49 -4.66
CA ASN A 36 0.55 -12.41 -3.24
C ASN A 36 0.75 -11.01 -2.65
N LEU A 37 0.80 -9.98 -3.52
CA LEU A 37 0.87 -8.61 -3.07
C LEU A 37 -0.38 -8.28 -2.25
N LYS A 38 -0.17 -7.75 -1.05
CA LYS A 38 -1.26 -7.30 -0.17
C LYS A 38 -1.11 -5.85 0.21
N VAL A 39 -2.23 -5.14 0.30
CA VAL A 39 -2.30 -3.76 0.79
C VAL A 39 -3.30 -3.67 1.92
N TYR A 40 -2.85 -3.15 3.05
CA TYR A 40 -3.70 -2.99 4.21
C TYR A 40 -3.32 -1.78 5.06
N MET A 41 -4.23 -1.36 5.94
CA MET A 41 -4.03 -0.24 6.87
C MET A 41 -4.24 -0.71 8.32
N GLU A 42 -3.52 -0.11 9.27
CA GLU A 42 -3.69 -0.41 10.70
C GLU A 42 -3.90 0.85 11.55
N PRO A 43 -5.07 1.52 11.44
CA PRO A 43 -5.33 2.79 12.15
C PRO A 43 -5.23 2.71 13.67
N SER A 44 -5.35 1.51 14.24
CA SER A 44 -5.21 1.28 15.68
C SER A 44 -3.75 1.30 16.18
N LYS A 45 -2.76 1.11 15.29
CA LYS A 45 -1.35 0.99 15.68
C LYS A 45 -0.55 2.27 15.47
N ILE A 46 -0.84 3.01 14.42
CA ILE A 46 -0.15 4.25 14.04
C ILE A 46 -1.23 5.30 13.76
N LYS A 47 -1.12 6.48 14.38
CA LYS A 47 -2.14 7.53 14.28
C LYS A 47 -2.10 8.24 12.93
N GLU A 48 -0.90 8.36 12.37
CA GLU A 48 -0.66 8.99 11.09
C GLU A 48 -1.25 8.15 9.94
N PRO A 49 -1.85 8.78 8.91
CA PRO A 49 -2.35 8.08 7.73
C PRO A 49 -1.25 7.28 7.03
N HIS A 50 -1.36 5.96 7.09
CA HIS A 50 -0.36 5.05 6.56
C HIS A 50 -0.99 3.82 5.91
N PHE A 51 -0.21 3.14 5.08
CA PHE A 51 -0.57 1.85 4.52
C PHE A 51 0.64 0.93 4.45
N TRP A 52 0.36 -0.36 4.55
CA TRP A 52 1.31 -1.43 4.44
C TRP A 52 1.23 -2.07 3.06
N VAL A 53 2.40 -2.37 2.50
CA VAL A 53 2.54 -3.15 1.28
C VAL A 53 3.36 -4.39 1.62
N ARG A 54 2.78 -5.56 1.36
CA ARG A 54 3.45 -6.85 1.54
C ARG A 54 3.60 -7.56 0.21
N ILE A 55 4.80 -8.06 -0.08
CA ILE A 55 5.13 -8.87 -1.26
C ILE A 55 5.88 -10.11 -0.77
N GLY A 56 5.25 -11.28 -0.82
CA GLY A 56 5.80 -12.49 -0.23
C GLY A 56 6.01 -12.37 1.29
N ILE A 57 7.27 -12.51 1.71
CA ILE A 57 7.69 -12.38 3.10
C ILE A 57 8.12 -10.95 3.46
N SER A 58 8.29 -10.09 2.46
CA SER A 58 8.76 -8.72 2.64
C SER A 58 7.59 -7.77 2.81
N GLU A 59 7.76 -6.77 3.66
CA GLU A 59 6.70 -5.87 4.07
C GLU A 59 7.27 -4.49 4.41
N ALA A 60 6.54 -3.44 4.04
CA ALA A 60 6.92 -2.05 4.28
C ALA A 60 5.69 -1.17 4.57
N CYS A 61 5.87 -0.17 5.42
CA CYS A 61 4.86 0.81 5.83
C CYS A 61 5.22 2.19 5.30
N PHE A 62 4.26 2.87 4.68
CA PHE A 62 4.46 4.19 4.07
C PHE A 62 3.40 5.17 4.57
N LEU A 63 3.80 6.44 4.75
CA LEU A 63 2.87 7.55 4.94
C LEU A 63 2.09 7.81 3.66
N ILE A 64 0.78 7.99 3.77
CA ILE A 64 -0.07 8.36 2.64
C ILE A 64 0.22 9.82 2.20
N LEU A 65 0.63 10.67 3.14
CA LEU A 65 0.84 12.09 2.89
C LEU A 65 1.89 12.36 1.80
N ASP A 66 3.01 11.66 1.83
CA ASP A 66 4.17 11.94 0.99
C ASP A 66 4.87 10.68 0.45
N GLY A 67 4.47 9.49 0.93
CA GLY A 67 5.12 8.22 0.58
C GLY A 67 6.39 7.95 1.39
N THR A 68 6.64 8.71 2.47
CA THR A 68 7.78 8.47 3.35
C THR A 68 7.68 7.08 3.98
N LEU A 69 8.79 6.33 3.90
CA LEU A 69 8.91 5.00 4.49
C LEU A 69 8.99 5.12 6.02
N LEU A 70 8.02 4.54 6.72
CA LEU A 70 7.99 4.50 8.19
C LEU A 70 8.72 3.27 8.75
N SER A 71 8.56 2.11 8.09
CA SER A 71 9.11 0.85 8.58
C SER A 71 9.22 -0.20 7.47
N GLY A 72 10.13 -1.15 7.66
CA GLY A 72 10.27 -2.33 6.79
C GLY A 72 10.91 -2.04 5.44
N SER A 73 10.82 -3.01 4.53
CA SER A 73 11.32 -2.93 3.16
C SER A 73 10.70 -4.04 2.31
N ILE A 74 10.37 -3.70 1.06
CA ILE A 74 9.99 -4.67 0.01
C ILE A 74 11.12 -4.85 -1.02
N GLY A 75 12.36 -4.56 -0.61
CA GLY A 75 13.55 -4.62 -1.45
C GLY A 75 13.59 -3.47 -2.46
N MET A 76 13.95 -3.78 -3.70
CA MET A 76 14.10 -2.78 -4.77
C MET A 76 12.80 -2.07 -5.14
N ASP A 77 11.64 -2.65 -4.81
CA ASP A 77 10.34 -2.08 -5.17
C ASP A 77 9.89 -0.96 -4.25
N THR A 78 10.55 -0.81 -3.10
CA THR A 78 10.26 0.26 -2.12
C THR A 78 10.27 1.63 -2.79
N LYS A 79 11.16 1.84 -3.77
CA LYS A 79 11.27 3.10 -4.52
C LYS A 79 10.09 3.40 -5.45
N PHE A 80 9.28 2.40 -5.80
CA PHE A 80 8.13 2.57 -6.69
C PHE A 80 6.90 3.05 -5.93
N ILE A 81 6.79 2.75 -4.63
CA ILE A 81 5.60 3.11 -3.84
C ILE A 81 5.39 4.62 -3.76
N PRO A 82 6.40 5.47 -3.45
CA PRO A 82 6.21 6.92 -3.44
C PRO A 82 5.87 7.47 -4.83
N LYS A 83 6.40 6.87 -5.89
CA LYS A 83 6.10 7.29 -7.27
C LYS A 83 4.68 6.94 -7.68
N TRP A 84 4.21 5.75 -7.31
CA TRP A 84 2.82 5.33 -7.51
C TRP A 84 1.85 6.27 -6.78
N LEU A 85 2.18 6.63 -5.55
CA LEU A 85 1.37 7.52 -4.71
C LEU A 85 1.20 8.92 -5.31
N ASN A 86 2.20 9.39 -6.07
CA ASN A 86 2.17 10.67 -6.78
C ASN A 86 1.34 10.63 -8.08
N LYS A 87 0.78 9.47 -8.48
CA LYS A 87 -0.19 9.44 -9.57
C LYS A 87 -1.46 10.19 -9.17
N THR A 88 -2.03 10.91 -10.13
CA THR A 88 -3.24 11.72 -9.94
C THR A 88 -4.35 10.91 -9.27
N GLY A 89 -4.89 11.44 -8.17
CA GLY A 89 -6.03 10.87 -7.43
C GLY A 89 -5.72 9.68 -6.51
N VAL A 90 -4.54 9.04 -6.61
CA VAL A 90 -4.20 7.87 -5.77
C VAL A 90 -4.10 8.25 -4.30
N ARG A 91 -3.40 9.35 -4.00
CA ARG A 91 -3.25 9.84 -2.63
C ARG A 91 -4.60 10.21 -2.00
N ASP A 92 -5.43 10.95 -2.73
CA ASP A 92 -6.72 11.41 -2.23
C ASP A 92 -7.66 10.21 -1.93
N GLU A 93 -7.64 9.20 -2.81
CA GLU A 93 -8.41 7.97 -2.62
C GLU A 93 -7.95 7.17 -1.39
N LEU A 94 -6.63 7.05 -1.20
CA LEU A 94 -6.05 6.39 -0.03
C LEU A 94 -6.38 7.13 1.27
N MET A 95 -6.33 8.46 1.26
CA MET A 95 -6.72 9.29 2.41
C MET A 95 -8.20 9.08 2.77
N GLN A 96 -9.09 9.07 1.77
CA GLN A 96 -10.51 8.80 2.02
C GLN A 96 -10.73 7.42 2.62
N THR A 97 -10.03 6.40 2.09
CA THR A 97 -10.11 5.03 2.60
C THR A 97 -9.59 4.93 4.04
N TRP A 98 -8.54 5.66 4.37
CA TRP A 98 -8.00 5.75 5.71
C TRP A 98 -9.03 6.33 6.69
N GLU A 99 -9.66 7.45 6.32
CA GLU A 99 -10.71 8.07 7.15
C GLU A 99 -11.90 7.13 7.37
N ASP A 100 -12.32 6.41 6.33
CA ASP A 100 -13.42 5.45 6.43
C ASP A 100 -13.03 4.25 7.31
N ALA A 101 -11.78 3.78 7.21
CA ALA A 101 -11.25 2.74 8.09
C ALA A 101 -11.20 3.18 9.57
N GLN A 102 -10.93 4.47 9.83
CA GLN A 102 -10.97 5.03 11.19
C GLN A 102 -12.40 5.09 11.74
N LYS A 103 -13.40 5.45 10.92
CA LYS A 103 -14.82 5.49 11.33
C LYS A 103 -15.33 4.11 11.72
N VAL A 104 -15.05 3.09 10.89
CA VAL A 104 -15.43 1.70 11.19
C VAL A 104 -14.80 1.22 12.50
N ASN A 105 -13.53 1.57 12.74
CA ASN A 105 -12.86 1.23 13.99
C ASN A 105 -13.55 1.87 15.22
N TYR A 106 -13.94 3.14 15.11
CA TYR A 106 -14.66 3.85 16.17
C TYR A 106 -16.03 3.25 16.47
N ASP A 107 -16.80 2.89 15.45
CA ASP A 107 -18.14 2.32 15.58
C ASP A 107 -18.13 0.92 16.21
N GLU A 108 -17.07 0.15 16.02
CA GLU A 108 -16.91 -1.16 16.66
C GLU A 108 -16.50 -1.05 18.13
N VAL A 109 -15.63 -0.10 18.48
CA VAL A 109 -15.17 0.13 19.86
C VAL A 109 -16.26 0.78 20.73
N SER A 110 -17.19 1.52 20.13
CA SER A 110 -18.26 2.23 20.82
C SER A 110 -19.53 1.40 21.07
N LYS A 111 -19.60 0.15 20.58
CA LYS A 111 -20.71 -0.76 20.91
C LYS A 111 -20.57 -1.28 22.35
N PRO A 112 -21.52 -0.98 23.25
CA PRO A 112 -21.57 -1.65 24.55
C PRO A 112 -21.87 -3.14 24.35
N GLU A 113 -21.14 -3.99 25.08
CA GLU A 113 -21.34 -5.45 25.16
C GLU A 113 -22.75 -5.84 25.66
#